data_AF-A0A956SGL7-F1
#
_entry.id   AF-A0A956SGL7-F1
#
_cell.length_a   1.000
_cell.length_b   1.000
_cell.length_c   1.000
_cell.angle_alpha   90.00
_cell.angle_beta   90.00
_cell.angle_gamma   90.00
#
_symmetry.space_group_name_H-M   'P 1'
#
loop_
_entity.id
_entity.type
_entity.pdbx_description
1 polymer ?
#
loop_
_entity_poly.entity_id
_entity_poly.type
_entity_poly.pdbx_seq_one_letter_code
_entity_poly.pdbx_strand_id
1 'polypeptide(L)'
;TSVTALRADSPHEVYRVDEAANVVAYQRYDFGGSVAVVVANFSNNDYTGFRVGLPQPNSWTEVLNSQSAIYGGSGLDNPGTLTSEEIAWDGHPWSIELNLPAMGFVVLMQGDTSDIPGIGDGNGDGSGGVGDDVGDGSAANAGLRLRAIQPNPAQDGTSVRFALASASDVTVEVFASTGRLVGTIFQGSL
;
A
#
# COMPACT_ATOMS: atom_id res chain seq x y z
N THR A 1 7.77 -11.04 -8.34
CA THR A 1 6.54 -11.81 -8.59
C THR A 1 5.40 -10.81 -8.60
N SER A 2 4.50 -10.84 -9.58
CA SER A 2 3.46 -9.81 -9.77
C SER A 2 2.26 -10.15 -8.90
N VAL A 3 1.71 -9.15 -8.19
CA VAL A 3 0.48 -9.32 -7.40
C VAL A 3 -0.66 -9.63 -8.36
N THR A 4 -1.06 -10.90 -8.33
CA THR A 4 -1.90 -11.48 -9.36
C THR A 4 -3.37 -11.21 -9.10
N ALA A 5 -3.78 -10.86 -7.86
CA ALA A 5 -5.16 -10.54 -7.50
C ALA A 5 -5.62 -9.19 -8.06
N LEU A 6 -4.68 -8.31 -8.43
CA LEU A 6 -4.98 -7.00 -8.99
C LEU A 6 -4.97 -6.96 -10.53
N ARG A 7 -4.67 -8.08 -11.22
CA ARG A 7 -4.66 -8.12 -12.70
C ARG A 7 -6.06 -7.96 -13.26
N ALA A 8 -6.21 -7.38 -14.44
CA ALA A 8 -7.54 -7.13 -15.00
C ALA A 8 -8.41 -8.41 -15.18
N ASP A 9 -7.77 -9.58 -15.36
CA ASP A 9 -8.41 -10.88 -15.56
C ASP A 9 -8.65 -11.68 -14.25
N SER A 10 -8.27 -11.14 -13.09
CA SER A 10 -8.49 -11.80 -11.81
C SER A 10 -9.99 -12.00 -11.52
N PRO A 11 -10.40 -13.19 -11.07
CA PRO A 11 -11.76 -13.41 -10.58
C PRO A 11 -12.12 -12.37 -9.52
N HIS A 12 -13.34 -11.85 -9.60
CA HIS A 12 -13.86 -10.86 -8.65
C HIS A 12 -15.32 -11.14 -8.33
N GLU A 13 -15.72 -10.79 -7.11
CA GLU A 13 -17.07 -10.96 -6.61
C GLU A 13 -17.46 -9.74 -5.79
N VAL A 14 -18.55 -9.08 -6.19
CA VAL A 14 -19.15 -8.01 -5.40
C VAL A 14 -20.08 -8.64 -4.37
N TYR A 15 -19.76 -8.48 -3.09
CA TYR A 15 -20.53 -9.08 -2.00
C TYR A 15 -21.33 -8.03 -1.20
N ARG A 16 -21.03 -6.74 -1.36
CA ARG A 16 -21.81 -5.65 -0.74
C ARG A 16 -22.11 -4.53 -1.72
N VAL A 17 -23.37 -4.14 -1.75
CA VAL A 17 -23.88 -2.90 -2.35
C VAL A 17 -24.80 -2.26 -1.33
N ASP A 18 -24.33 -1.19 -0.68
CA ASP A 18 -25.04 -0.48 0.38
C ASP A 18 -25.46 0.91 -0.12
N GLU A 19 -26.71 1.02 -0.56
CA GLU A 19 -27.25 2.26 -1.12
C GLU A 19 -27.41 3.37 -0.07
N ALA A 20 -27.62 3.00 1.20
CA ALA A 20 -27.80 3.97 2.27
C ALA A 20 -26.45 4.61 2.67
N ALA A 21 -25.40 3.80 2.74
CA ALA A 21 -24.05 4.28 3.01
C ALA A 21 -23.33 4.80 1.75
N ASN A 22 -23.84 4.53 0.55
CA ASN A 22 -23.13 4.71 -0.72
C ASN A 22 -21.78 3.97 -0.75
N VAL A 23 -21.77 2.72 -0.27
CA VAL A 23 -20.57 1.89 -0.18
C VAL A 23 -20.72 0.64 -1.03
N VAL A 24 -19.66 0.30 -1.77
CA VAL A 24 -19.53 -0.97 -2.48
C VAL A 24 -18.30 -1.70 -1.95
N ALA A 25 -18.45 -3.00 -1.64
CA ALA A 25 -17.33 -3.85 -1.29
C ALA A 25 -17.30 -5.12 -2.15
N TYR A 26 -16.10 -5.46 -2.62
CA TYR A 26 -15.87 -6.60 -3.47
C TYR A 26 -14.50 -7.22 -3.21
N GLN A 27 -14.38 -8.51 -3.51
CA GLN A 27 -13.14 -9.26 -3.36
C GLN A 27 -12.59 -9.65 -4.72
N ARG A 28 -11.27 -9.77 -4.80
CA ARG A 28 -10.53 -10.24 -5.96
C ARG A 28 -9.58 -11.34 -5.53
N TYR A 29 -9.47 -12.38 -6.34
CA TYR A 29 -8.62 -13.52 -6.06
C TYR A 29 -7.48 -13.62 -7.05
N ASP A 30 -6.33 -14.07 -6.59
CA ASP A 30 -5.35 -14.65 -7.48
C ASP A 30 -5.54 -16.16 -7.63
N PHE A 31 -4.84 -16.74 -8.61
CA PHE A 31 -4.83 -18.18 -8.83
C PHE A 31 -3.99 -18.96 -7.79
N GLY A 32 -3.29 -18.25 -6.90
CA GLY A 32 -2.45 -18.80 -5.82
C GLY A 32 -3.12 -18.82 -4.44
N GLY A 33 -4.33 -18.26 -4.31
CA GLY A 33 -5.11 -18.19 -3.07
C GLY A 33 -5.02 -16.85 -2.31
N SER A 34 -4.23 -15.88 -2.77
CA SER A 34 -4.24 -14.53 -2.20
C SER A 34 -5.51 -13.79 -2.58
N VAL A 35 -5.98 -12.96 -1.64
CA VAL A 35 -7.21 -12.19 -1.79
C VAL A 35 -6.94 -10.71 -1.54
N ALA A 36 -7.57 -9.87 -2.37
CA ALA A 36 -7.68 -8.44 -2.16
C ALA A 36 -9.15 -8.08 -1.90
N VAL A 37 -9.41 -7.33 -0.85
CA VAL A 37 -10.73 -6.76 -0.55
C VAL A 37 -10.68 -5.28 -0.86
N VAL A 38 -11.60 -4.82 -1.71
CA VAL A 38 -11.72 -3.41 -2.09
C VAL A 38 -13.01 -2.87 -1.50
N VAL A 39 -12.90 -1.75 -0.78
CA VAL A 39 -14.03 -1.04 -0.19
C VAL A 39 -14.03 0.38 -0.72
N ALA A 40 -15.09 0.76 -1.44
CA ALA A 40 -15.23 2.06 -2.07
C ALA A 40 -16.41 2.83 -1.45
N ASN A 41 -16.14 4.05 -1.00
CA ASN A 41 -17.09 4.97 -0.42
C ASN A 41 -17.35 6.13 -1.40
N PHE A 42 -18.57 6.20 -1.90
CA PHE A 42 -19.04 7.25 -2.81
C PHE A 42 -19.84 8.34 -2.08
N SER A 43 -19.90 8.28 -0.75
CA SER A 43 -20.50 9.34 0.05
C SER A 43 -19.50 10.48 0.30
N ASN A 44 -20.03 11.64 0.67
CA ASN A 44 -19.23 12.79 1.12
C ASN A 44 -18.85 12.71 2.61
N ASN A 45 -19.10 11.58 3.28
CA ASN A 45 -18.82 11.40 4.70
C ASN A 45 -17.68 10.39 4.90
N ASP A 46 -16.78 10.70 5.83
CA ASP A 46 -15.86 9.72 6.37
C ASP A 46 -16.63 8.76 7.29
N TYR A 47 -16.26 7.48 7.26
CA TYR A 47 -16.75 6.50 8.22
C TYR A 47 -15.60 5.99 9.08
N THR A 48 -15.67 6.19 10.40
CA THR A 48 -14.77 5.54 11.35
C THR A 48 -15.42 4.28 11.91
N GLY A 49 -14.63 3.22 12.12
CA GLY A 49 -15.16 1.93 12.58
C GLY A 49 -16.12 1.28 11.57
N PHE A 50 -15.93 1.51 10.27
CA PHE A 50 -16.77 0.92 9.25
C PHE A 50 -16.47 -0.57 9.13
N ARG A 51 -17.47 -1.42 9.38
CA ARG A 51 -17.31 -2.87 9.35
C ARG A 51 -17.53 -3.44 7.95
N VAL A 52 -16.59 -4.29 7.52
CA VAL A 52 -16.64 -5.02 6.24
C VAL A 52 -16.34 -6.51 6.45
N GLY A 53 -17.02 -7.37 5.69
CA GLY A 53 -16.77 -8.82 5.70
C GLY A 53 -15.47 -9.22 5.01
N LEU A 54 -14.81 -10.27 5.52
CA LEU A 54 -13.54 -10.79 5.02
C LEU A 54 -13.60 -12.31 4.83
N PRO A 55 -13.16 -12.85 3.68
CA PRO A 55 -13.24 -14.28 3.39
C PRO A 55 -12.24 -15.13 4.19
N GLN A 56 -11.19 -14.53 4.75
CA GLN A 56 -10.10 -15.23 5.41
C GLN A 56 -9.69 -14.53 6.72
N PRO A 57 -9.22 -15.30 7.72
CA PRO A 57 -8.81 -14.77 9.03
C PRO A 57 -7.45 -14.07 9.00
N ASN A 58 -7.01 -13.65 10.19
CA ASN A 58 -5.70 -13.11 10.54
C ASN A 58 -5.50 -11.65 10.10
N SER A 59 -4.29 -11.36 9.66
CA SER A 59 -3.78 -10.03 9.39
C SER A 59 -4.16 -9.55 7.99
N TRP A 60 -4.58 -8.30 7.91
CA TRP A 60 -4.89 -7.59 6.69
C TRP A 60 -4.17 -6.25 6.69
N THR A 61 -3.53 -5.91 5.59
CA THR A 61 -2.84 -4.63 5.44
C THR A 61 -3.52 -3.80 4.37
N GLU A 62 -3.66 -2.50 4.64
CA GLU A 62 -4.04 -1.51 3.66
C GLU A 62 -2.89 -1.30 2.68
N VAL A 63 -3.03 -1.84 1.46
CA VAL A 63 -1.98 -1.75 0.43
C VAL A 63 -2.16 -0.54 -0.48
N LEU A 64 -3.35 0.05 -0.49
CA LEU A 64 -3.66 1.24 -1.26
C LEU A 64 -4.86 1.95 -0.62
N ASN A 65 -4.72 3.26 -0.43
CA ASN A 65 -5.80 4.13 -0.01
C ASN A 65 -5.79 5.38 -0.88
N SER A 66 -6.86 5.58 -1.66
CA SER A 66 -6.95 6.69 -2.61
C SER A 66 -7.04 8.06 -1.95
N GLN A 67 -7.24 8.11 -0.63
CA GLN A 67 -7.25 9.32 0.18
C GLN A 67 -6.01 9.47 1.06
N SER A 68 -5.00 8.62 0.87
CA SER A 68 -3.68 8.85 1.48
C SER A 68 -3.13 10.23 1.10
N ALA A 69 -2.40 10.84 2.04
CA ALA A 69 -1.75 12.13 1.84
C ALA A 69 -0.75 12.11 0.67
N ILE A 70 -0.14 10.95 0.36
CA ILE A 70 0.77 10.81 -0.80
C ILE A 70 0.05 11.01 -2.14
N TYR A 71 -1.26 10.77 -2.16
CA TYR A 71 -2.11 11.03 -3.33
C TYR A 71 -2.79 12.40 -3.29
N GLY A 72 -2.53 13.21 -2.27
CA GLY A 72 -3.18 14.50 -2.04
C GLY A 72 -4.61 14.38 -1.48
N GLY A 73 -4.94 13.23 -0.89
CA GLY A 73 -6.22 13.02 -0.20
C GLY A 73 -6.26 13.63 1.19
N SER A 74 -7.32 13.32 1.94
CA SER A 74 -7.55 13.81 3.31
C SER A 74 -6.51 13.32 4.32
N GLY A 75 -5.82 12.22 4.04
CA GLY A 75 -4.87 11.59 4.95
C GLY A 75 -5.53 10.71 6.01
N LEU A 76 -6.83 10.43 5.91
CA LEU A 76 -7.47 9.43 6.77
C LEU A 76 -7.01 8.03 6.35
N ASP A 77 -6.33 7.33 7.26
CA ASP A 77 -5.68 6.05 7.02
C ASP A 77 -6.10 4.95 7.99
N ASN A 78 -5.67 3.73 7.67
CA ASN A 78 -5.75 2.56 8.54
C ASN A 78 -4.32 2.13 8.89
N PRO A 79 -3.75 2.64 10.00
CA PRO A 79 -2.33 2.47 10.27
C PRO A 79 -2.00 1.00 10.56
N GLY A 80 -1.02 0.48 9.81
CA GLY A 80 -0.43 -0.83 10.03
C GLY A 80 -1.36 -2.00 9.71
N THR A 81 -1.15 -3.09 10.44
CA THR A 81 -1.89 -4.34 10.20
C THR A 81 -3.19 -4.36 10.98
N LEU A 82 -4.29 -4.46 10.25
CA LEU A 82 -5.61 -4.68 10.80
C LEU A 82 -5.79 -6.18 11.08
N THR A 83 -6.32 -6.54 12.25
CA THR A 83 -6.60 -7.95 12.61
C THR A 83 -8.08 -8.26 12.42
N SER A 84 -8.39 -9.31 11.66
CA SER A 84 -9.77 -9.77 11.47
C SER A 84 -10.36 -10.33 12.77
N GLU A 85 -11.64 -10.13 12.97
CA GLU A 85 -12.42 -10.71 14.06
C GLU A 85 -13.33 -11.82 13.54
N GLU A 86 -13.58 -12.85 14.37
CA GLU A 86 -14.53 -13.95 14.07
C GLU A 86 -15.99 -13.47 14.26
N ILE A 87 -16.34 -12.40 13.56
CA ILE A 87 -17.65 -11.78 13.58
C ILE A 87 -18.18 -11.83 12.15
N ALA A 88 -19.24 -12.61 11.95
CA ALA A 88 -19.85 -12.76 10.63
C ALA A 88 -20.45 -11.44 10.13
N TRP A 89 -20.09 -11.04 8.92
CA TRP A 89 -20.53 -9.78 8.30
C TRP A 89 -20.50 -9.90 6.77
N ASP A 90 -21.40 -9.21 6.07
CA ASP A 90 -21.50 -9.22 4.60
C ASP A 90 -21.46 -10.62 3.94
N GLY A 91 -21.98 -11.65 4.63
CA GLY A 91 -21.97 -13.04 4.14
C GLY A 91 -20.64 -13.78 4.34
N HIS A 92 -19.66 -13.16 4.99
CA HIS A 92 -18.36 -13.73 5.32
C HIS A 92 -18.24 -14.12 6.80
N PRO A 93 -17.38 -15.10 7.15
CA PRO A 93 -17.20 -15.55 8.52
C PRO A 93 -16.35 -14.61 9.39
N TRP A 94 -15.51 -13.79 8.78
CA TRP A 94 -14.65 -12.82 9.45
C TRP A 94 -15.05 -11.40 9.06
N SER A 95 -14.68 -10.43 9.88
CA SER A 95 -14.83 -9.01 9.52
C SER A 95 -13.79 -8.15 10.19
N ILE A 96 -13.72 -6.89 9.76
CA ILE A 96 -12.84 -5.89 10.33
C ILE A 96 -13.50 -4.54 10.35
N GLU A 97 -13.13 -3.71 11.32
CA GLU A 97 -13.45 -2.29 11.33
C GLU A 97 -12.29 -1.49 10.76
N LEU A 98 -12.61 -0.56 9.86
CA LEU A 98 -11.64 0.31 9.22
C LEU A 98 -12.15 1.76 9.13
N ASN A 99 -11.23 2.70 9.05
CA ASN A 99 -11.49 4.07 8.65
C ASN A 99 -11.67 4.09 7.13
N LEU A 100 -12.85 4.48 6.67
CA LEU A 100 -13.21 4.53 5.26
C LEU A 100 -13.39 6.00 4.84
N PRO A 101 -12.43 6.58 4.10
CA PRO A 101 -12.47 7.98 3.70
C PRO A 101 -13.65 8.31 2.78
N ALA A 102 -14.15 9.54 2.87
CA ALA A 102 -15.15 10.12 1.96
C ALA A 102 -14.63 10.12 0.52
N MET A 103 -15.50 9.80 -0.44
CA MET A 103 -15.16 9.80 -1.88
C MET A 103 -13.88 9.00 -2.21
N GLY A 104 -13.55 8.00 -1.39
CA GLY A 104 -12.30 7.25 -1.43
C GLY A 104 -12.51 5.75 -1.58
N PHE A 105 -11.43 5.03 -1.82
CA PHE A 105 -11.41 3.59 -1.71
C PHE A 105 -10.14 3.09 -1.03
N VAL A 106 -10.31 1.98 -0.32
CA VAL A 106 -9.26 1.25 0.40
C VAL A 106 -9.16 -0.14 -0.22
N VAL A 107 -7.92 -0.61 -0.40
CA VAL A 107 -7.61 -1.98 -0.80
C VAL A 107 -6.88 -2.65 0.35
N LEU A 108 -7.49 -3.71 0.89
CA LEU A 108 -6.90 -4.58 1.89
C LEU A 108 -6.38 -5.84 1.22
N MET A 109 -5.22 -6.32 1.63
CA MET A 109 -4.73 -7.65 1.28
C MET A 109 -4.39 -8.43 2.54
N GLN A 110 -4.58 -9.75 2.47
CA GLN A 110 -4.22 -10.62 3.58
C GLN A 110 -2.69 -10.76 3.68
N GLY A 111 -2.16 -10.73 4.91
CA GLY A 111 -0.72 -10.79 5.23
C GLY A 111 -0.12 -9.40 5.46
N ASP A 112 1.13 -9.38 5.92
CA ASP A 112 1.92 -8.14 5.93
C ASP A 112 2.34 -7.81 4.49
N THR A 113 2.36 -6.53 4.12
CA THR A 113 3.00 -6.04 2.89
C THR A 113 4.41 -6.58 2.64
N SER A 114 5.19 -6.88 3.69
CA SER A 114 6.50 -7.54 3.56
C SER A 114 6.41 -8.93 2.94
N ASP A 115 5.28 -9.62 3.14
CA ASP A 115 4.95 -10.93 2.57
C ASP A 115 4.29 -10.83 1.18
N ILE A 116 3.93 -9.62 0.70
CA ILE A 116 3.25 -9.41 -0.59
C ILE A 116 4.27 -8.96 -1.65
N PRO A 117 4.71 -9.84 -2.57
CA PRO A 117 5.79 -9.51 -3.49
C PRO A 117 5.38 -8.44 -4.51
N GLY A 118 6.10 -7.32 -4.55
CA GLY A 118 6.00 -6.32 -5.62
C GLY A 118 4.93 -5.25 -5.44
N ILE A 119 4.33 -5.14 -4.25
CA ILE A 119 3.53 -3.99 -3.83
C ILE A 119 4.35 -3.22 -2.78
N GLY A 120 4.52 -1.90 -2.97
CA GLY A 120 4.94 -1.01 -1.88
C GLY A 120 3.73 -0.59 -1.06
N ASP A 121 3.93 -0.01 0.12
CA ASP A 121 2.88 0.59 0.94
C ASP A 121 2.23 1.79 0.22
N GLY A 122 1.23 1.51 -0.62
CA GLY A 122 0.50 2.52 -1.38
C GLY A 122 -0.36 3.43 -0.50
N ASN A 123 -0.33 3.31 0.82
CA ASN A 123 -1.01 4.20 1.76
C ASN A 123 -0.06 5.18 2.46
N GLY A 124 1.26 5.02 2.34
CA GLY A 124 2.26 5.96 2.87
C GLY A 124 2.25 6.14 4.38
N ASP A 125 1.74 5.16 5.14
CA ASP A 125 1.72 5.18 6.61
C ASP A 125 3.07 4.78 7.24
N GLY A 126 4.00 4.29 6.42
CA GLY A 126 5.33 3.86 6.85
C GLY A 126 5.35 2.51 7.59
N SER A 127 4.21 1.81 7.67
CA SER A 127 4.05 0.49 8.26
C SER A 127 3.70 -0.53 7.19
N GLY A 128 4.71 -0.86 6.40
CA GLY A 128 4.58 -1.93 5.44
C GLY A 128 5.72 -1.98 4.43
N GLY A 129 6.84 -2.55 4.82
CA GLY A 129 7.98 -2.71 3.91
C GLY A 129 8.87 -1.48 3.79
N VAL A 130 9.20 -0.83 4.91
CA VAL A 130 10.62 -0.49 5.10
C VAL A 130 11.28 -1.84 5.32
N GLY A 131 11.86 -2.39 4.24
CA GLY A 131 13.06 -3.21 4.41
C GLY A 131 14.07 -2.31 5.10
N ASP A 132 14.05 -2.38 6.42
CA ASP A 132 15.21 -2.21 7.25
C ASP A 132 16.22 -3.28 6.80
N ASP A 133 16.86 -3.06 5.66
CA ASP A 133 18.18 -3.64 5.41
C ASP A 133 19.20 -2.95 6.36
N VAL A 134 18.93 -2.99 7.68
CA VAL A 134 19.92 -3.41 8.66
C VAL A 134 19.97 -4.94 8.57
N GLY A 135 20.42 -5.43 7.41
CA GLY A 135 20.84 -6.81 7.29
C GLY A 135 21.83 -7.10 8.41
N ASP A 136 21.66 -8.27 8.99
CA ASP A 136 22.52 -8.93 9.96
C ASP A 136 23.94 -9.16 9.41
N GLY A 137 24.70 -8.08 9.18
CA GLY A 137 26.15 -8.12 9.06
C GLY A 137 26.76 -8.92 7.90
N SER A 138 25.99 -9.40 6.91
CA SER A 138 26.59 -10.07 5.76
C SER A 138 26.94 -9.07 4.66
N ALA A 139 28.15 -8.52 4.77
CA ALA A 139 28.73 -7.57 3.84
C ALA A 139 28.87 -8.14 2.42
N ALA A 140 28.01 -7.69 1.50
CA ALA A 140 28.29 -7.73 0.06
C ALA A 140 27.50 -6.63 -0.68
N ASN A 141 28.14 -5.46 -0.83
CA ASN A 141 27.70 -4.36 -1.71
C ASN A 141 26.26 -3.87 -1.52
N ALA A 142 25.97 -3.30 -0.34
CA ALA A 142 24.72 -2.60 -0.05
C ALA A 142 24.67 -1.25 -0.78
N GLY A 143 24.25 -1.27 -2.05
CA GLY A 143 23.79 -0.05 -2.72
C GLY A 143 22.44 0.35 -2.15
N LEU A 144 22.25 1.63 -1.79
CA LEU A 144 20.96 2.22 -1.49
C LEU A 144 20.00 1.97 -2.67
N ARG A 145 19.05 1.04 -2.54
CA ARG A 145 18.09 0.73 -3.60
C ARG A 145 16.80 1.52 -3.36
N LEU A 146 16.63 2.59 -4.13
CA LEU A 146 15.34 3.26 -4.24
C LEU A 146 14.37 2.31 -4.97
N ARG A 147 13.28 1.92 -4.32
CA ARG A 147 12.21 1.15 -4.97
C ARG A 147 11.45 2.05 -5.95
N ALA A 148 10.77 1.44 -6.92
CA ALA A 148 9.95 2.16 -7.88
C ALA A 148 8.85 2.93 -7.13
N ILE A 149 9.06 4.23 -6.93
CA ILE A 149 8.01 5.13 -6.47
C ILE A 149 7.06 5.27 -7.64
N GLN A 150 5.81 4.82 -7.47
CA GLN A 150 4.77 5.08 -8.46
C GLN A 150 4.38 6.55 -8.31
N PRO A 151 4.76 7.42 -9.25
CA PRO A 151 4.41 8.84 -9.17
C PRO A 151 2.89 8.96 -9.13
N ASN A 152 2.36 9.78 -8.24
CA ASN A 152 0.96 10.17 -8.33
C ASN A 152 0.77 10.95 -9.65
N PRO A 153 -0.02 10.48 -10.63
CA PRO A 153 -0.22 11.17 -11.90
C PRO A 153 -0.93 12.53 -11.75
N ALA A 154 -1.58 12.77 -10.61
CA ALA A 154 -2.31 14.00 -10.30
C ALA A 154 -1.46 15.06 -9.59
N GLN A 155 -0.22 14.75 -9.20
CA GLN A 155 0.72 15.71 -8.60
C GLN A 155 1.92 15.85 -9.53
N ASP A 156 2.29 17.09 -9.84
CA ASP A 156 3.42 17.40 -10.75
C ASP A 156 4.81 17.04 -10.16
N GLY A 157 4.88 16.39 -8.98
CA GLY A 157 6.13 16.10 -8.28
C GLY A 157 6.15 14.77 -7.52
N THR A 158 7.28 14.07 -7.60
CA THR A 158 7.64 12.93 -6.75
C THR A 158 8.90 13.29 -5.97
N SER A 159 8.92 13.07 -4.66
CA SER A 159 10.09 13.37 -3.81
C SER A 159 10.67 12.10 -3.19
N VAL A 160 12.01 12.05 -3.10
CA VAL A 160 12.76 10.99 -2.42
C VAL A 160 13.53 11.60 -1.26
N ARG A 161 13.39 11.06 -0.06
CA ARG A 161 14.16 11.47 1.13
C ARG A 161 14.91 10.28 1.70
N PHE A 162 16.18 10.47 2.04
CA PHE A 162 17.02 9.47 2.72
C PHE A 162 17.93 10.18 3.71
N ALA A 163 18.35 9.45 4.75
CA ALA A 163 19.33 9.90 5.74
C ALA A 163 20.53 8.94 5.73
N LEU A 164 21.73 9.48 5.90
CA LEU A 164 22.97 8.69 5.94
C LEU A 164 23.50 8.69 7.37
N ALA A 165 23.76 7.49 7.92
CA ALA A 165 24.18 7.33 9.31
C ALA A 165 25.57 7.94 9.60
N SER A 166 26.49 7.85 8.63
CA SER A 166 27.75 8.59 8.59
C SER A 166 28.30 8.56 7.17
N ALA A 167 28.51 9.73 6.56
CA ALA A 167 29.16 9.83 5.27
C ALA A 167 30.00 11.12 5.26
N SER A 168 31.29 11.00 4.99
CA SER A 168 32.18 12.16 4.84
C SER A 168 32.00 12.83 3.49
N ASP A 169 31.68 12.05 2.45
CA ASP A 169 31.48 12.52 1.08
C ASP A 169 30.26 11.81 0.49
N VAL A 170 29.34 12.59 -0.07
CA VAL A 170 28.10 12.08 -0.65
C VAL A 170 28.01 12.54 -2.09
N THR A 171 27.72 11.59 -2.98
CA THR A 171 27.37 11.86 -4.37
C THR A 171 26.00 11.26 -4.65
N VAL A 172 25.10 12.06 -5.21
CA VAL A 172 23.76 11.62 -5.60
C VAL A 172 23.65 11.75 -7.11
N GLU A 173 23.45 10.62 -7.79
CA GLU A 173 23.44 10.52 -9.25
C GLU A 173 22.11 9.95 -9.76
N VAL A 174 21.64 10.49 -10.86
CA VAL A 174 20.42 10.04 -11.53
C VAL A 174 20.82 9.29 -12.79
N PHE A 175 20.38 8.04 -12.93
CA PHE A 175 20.60 7.21 -14.10
C PHE A 175 19.29 6.99 -14.87
N ALA A 176 19.37 6.94 -16.19
CA ALA A 176 18.29 6.45 -17.03
C ALA A 176 18.12 4.93 -16.82
N SER A 177 16.94 4.39 -17.14
CA SER A 177 16.67 2.94 -17.06
C SER A 177 17.63 2.09 -17.90
N THR A 178 18.30 2.70 -18.88
CA THR A 178 19.35 2.07 -19.71
C THR A 178 20.72 2.01 -19.01
N GLY A 179 20.86 2.51 -17.77
CA GLY A 179 22.12 2.58 -17.02
C GLY A 179 23.01 3.78 -17.39
N ARG A 180 22.52 4.72 -18.20
CA ARG A 180 23.26 5.94 -18.57
C ARG A 180 23.10 7.02 -17.50
N LEU A 181 24.20 7.64 -17.06
CA LEU A 181 24.14 8.80 -16.17
C LEU A 181 23.39 9.96 -16.86
N VAL A 182 22.33 10.44 -16.21
CA VAL A 182 21.55 11.62 -16.62
C VAL A 182 22.15 12.88 -15.99
N GLY A 183 22.55 12.80 -14.72
CA GLY A 183 23.25 13.89 -14.05
C GLY A 183 23.54 13.62 -12.57
N THR A 184 24.46 14.40 -12.02
CA THR A 184 24.79 14.44 -10.59
C THR A 184 24.02 15.58 -9.94
N ILE A 185 23.19 15.27 -8.95
CA ILE A 185 22.33 16.25 -8.27
C ILE A 185 22.92 16.76 -6.95
N PHE A 186 23.90 16.05 -6.39
CA PHE A 186 24.71 16.52 -5.26
C PHE A 186 26.09 15.87 -5.29
N GLN A 187 27.13 16.63 -4.97
CA GLN A 187 28.48 16.12 -4.73
C GLN A 187 29.18 17.01 -3.70
N GLY A 188 29.52 16.47 -2.54
CA GLY A 188 30.23 17.21 -1.50
C GLY A 188 30.27 16.50 -0.17
N SER A 189 30.98 17.10 0.79
CA SER A 189 30.98 16.63 2.17
C SER A 189 29.75 17.12 2.93
N LEU A 190 29.21 16.29 3.82
CA LEU A 190 28.16 16.67 4.77
C LEU A 190 28.76 17.13 6.11
#